data_AF-A0A920RCA3-F1
#
_entry.id   AF-A0A920RCA3-F1
#
_cell.length_a   1.000
_cell.length_b   1.000
_cell.length_c   1.000
_cell.angle_alpha   90.00
_cell.angle_beta   90.00
_cell.angle_gamma   90.00
#
_symmetry.space_group_name_H-M   'P 1'
#
loop_
_entity.id
_entity.type
_entity.pdbx_description
1 polymer ?
#
loop_
_entity_poly.entity_id
_entity_poly.type
_entity_poly.pdbx_seq_one_letter_code
_entity_poly.pdbx_strand_id
1 'polypeptide(L)'
;MLDTRPLLLQTDFPAINRSVLETLQVNLGYKCNLSCTHCHVNAGPTRTEQMDRKTVDLVLEFYSQTSDKNPRPDWRRSRDKR
;
A
#
# COMPACT_ATOMS: atom_id res chain seq x y z
N MET A 1 13.75 22.35 1.20
CA MET A 1 12.30 22.21 1.00
C MET A 1 11.69 23.58 1.23
N LEU A 2 10.98 24.14 0.26
CA LEU A 2 10.32 25.45 0.41
C LEU A 2 9.01 25.25 1.18
N ASP A 3 8.64 26.20 2.05
CA ASP A 3 7.38 26.14 2.78
C ASP A 3 6.22 26.49 1.85
N THR A 4 5.52 25.45 1.36
CA THR A 4 4.36 25.58 0.47
C THR A 4 3.05 25.63 1.22
N ARG A 5 3.05 25.54 2.56
CA ARG A 5 1.83 25.47 3.37
C ARG A 5 0.93 26.70 3.21
N PRO A 6 1.43 27.96 3.16
CA PRO A 6 0.58 29.13 2.96
C PRO A 6 -0.18 29.12 1.62
N LEU A 7 0.38 28.48 0.59
CA LEU A 7 -0.20 28.38 -0.75
C LEU A 7 -1.28 27.30 -0.87
N LEU A 8 -1.37 26.39 0.11
CA LEU A 8 -2.34 25.29 0.13
C LEU A 8 -3.56 25.58 1.02
N LEU A 9 -3.50 26.62 1.85
CA LEU A 9 -4.57 26.96 2.81
C LEU A 9 -5.65 27.88 2.23
N GLN A 10 -5.31 28.69 1.22
CA GLN A 10 -6.25 29.55 0.51
C GLN A 10 -6.39 29.06 -0.94
N THR A 11 -7.27 28.07 -1.14
CA THR A 11 -7.55 27.55 -2.48
C THR A 11 -9.06 27.42 -2.68
N ASP A 12 -9.51 27.55 -3.91
CA ASP A 12 -10.87 27.25 -4.39
C ASP A 12 -11.08 25.75 -4.67
N PHE A 13 -10.09 24.91 -4.30
CA PHE A 13 -10.14 23.48 -4.53
C PHE A 13 -11.21 22.82 -3.65
N PRO A 14 -12.06 21.94 -4.20
CA PRO A 14 -13.16 21.33 -3.45
C PRO A 14 -12.66 20.40 -2.34
N ALA A 15 -13.48 20.20 -1.31
CA ALA A 15 -13.19 19.26 -0.24
C ALA A 15 -12.98 17.83 -0.79
N ILE A 16 -11.84 17.23 -0.47
CA ILE A 16 -11.51 15.86 -0.89
C ILE A 16 -12.14 14.88 0.10
N ASN A 17 -12.89 13.92 -0.43
CA ASN A 17 -13.40 12.79 0.33
C ASN A 17 -12.69 11.50 -0.12
N ARG A 18 -12.38 10.62 0.83
CA ARG A 18 -11.75 9.34 0.54
C ARG A 18 -12.78 8.37 -0.06
N SER A 19 -12.44 7.74 -1.17
CA SER A 19 -13.22 6.67 -1.79
C SER A 19 -13.17 5.36 -0.95
N VAL A 20 -14.06 4.42 -1.24
CA VAL A 20 -14.04 3.09 -0.62
C VAL A 20 -12.69 2.41 -0.85
N LEU A 21 -12.15 1.75 0.18
CA LEU A 21 -10.90 1.02 0.05
C LEU A 21 -11.14 -0.26 -0.75
N GLU A 22 -10.64 -0.28 -1.97
CA GLU A 22 -10.69 -1.44 -2.83
C GLU A 22 -9.48 -2.36 -2.61
N THR A 23 -8.26 -1.82 -2.74
CA THR A 23 -7.02 -2.61 -2.71
C THR A 23 -6.07 -2.03 -1.68
N LEU A 24 -5.56 -2.89 -0.80
CA LEU A 24 -4.52 -2.56 0.16
C LEU A 24 -3.22 -3.26 -0.23
N GLN A 25 -2.25 -2.50 -0.73
CA GLN A 25 -0.90 -2.98 -0.99
C GLN A 25 0.02 -2.59 0.17
N VAL A 26 0.74 -3.57 0.71
CA VAL A 26 1.62 -3.37 1.86
C VAL A 26 2.97 -4.01 1.60
N ASN A 27 4.05 -3.28 1.88
CA ASN A 27 5.38 -3.85 1.90
C ASN A 27 5.56 -4.62 3.21
N LEU A 28 5.83 -5.92 3.12
CA LEU A 28 6.15 -6.73 4.30
C LEU A 28 7.58 -6.50 4.80
N GLY A 29 8.41 -5.81 4.03
CA GLY A 29 9.77 -5.48 4.41
C GLY A 29 10.61 -5.12 3.20
N TYR A 30 11.89 -4.93 3.42
CA TYR A 30 12.86 -4.55 2.38
C TYR A 30 13.91 -5.62 2.11
N LYS A 31 13.85 -6.77 2.80
CA LYS A 31 14.69 -7.92 2.48
C LYS A 31 14.27 -8.52 1.15
N CYS A 32 15.17 -8.50 0.18
CA CYS A 32 15.00 -9.08 -1.14
C CYS A 32 16.29 -9.81 -1.53
N ASN A 33 16.22 -10.84 -2.36
CA ASN A 33 17.42 -11.57 -2.81
C ASN A 33 18.20 -10.86 -3.92
N LEU A 34 17.72 -9.70 -4.40
CA LEU A 34 18.33 -8.92 -5.46
C LEU A 34 18.47 -7.44 -5.04
N SER A 35 19.45 -6.76 -5.63
CA SER A 35 19.65 -5.31 -5.52
C SER A 35 19.47 -4.67 -6.90
N CYS A 36 18.23 -4.39 -7.29
CA CYS A 36 17.92 -3.84 -8.61
C CYS A 36 18.23 -2.34 -8.68
N THR A 37 18.85 -1.88 -9.78
CA THR A 37 19.18 -0.47 -10.01
C THR A 37 17.97 0.46 -10.10
N HIS A 38 16.79 -0.09 -10.38
CA HIS A 38 15.53 0.63 -10.49
C HIS A 38 14.58 0.34 -9.31
N CYS A 39 15.10 -0.12 -8.17
CA CYS A 39 14.27 -0.41 -6.99
C CYS A 39 13.85 0.89 -6.29
N HIS A 40 12.61 1.33 -6.53
CA HIS A 40 12.03 2.51 -5.88
C HIS A 40 12.09 2.46 -4.34
N VAL A 41 11.94 1.27 -3.75
CA VAL A 41 11.92 1.09 -2.28
C VAL A 41 13.28 0.69 -1.68
N ASN A 42 14.33 0.61 -2.51
CA ASN A 42 15.69 0.24 -2.10
C ASN A 42 15.75 -1.08 -1.29
N ALA A 43 15.00 -2.08 -1.73
CA ALA A 43 15.06 -3.43 -1.17
C ALA A 43 16.38 -4.13 -1.59
N GLY A 44 16.85 -5.07 -0.77
CA GLY A 44 18.12 -5.74 -1.02
C GLY A 44 18.45 -6.86 -0.03
N PRO A 45 19.53 -7.62 -0.30
CA PRO A 45 19.89 -8.81 0.49
C PRO A 45 20.42 -8.48 1.88
N THR A 46 20.98 -7.29 2.06
CA THR A 46 21.51 -6.79 3.33
C THR A 46 20.46 -6.10 4.20
N ARG A 47 19.25 -5.89 3.68
CA ARG A 47 18.15 -5.26 4.41
C ARG A 47 17.60 -6.23 5.46
N THR A 48 17.27 -5.70 6.63
CA THR A 48 16.78 -6.48 7.78
C THR A 48 15.36 -6.10 8.18
N GLU A 49 14.82 -5.00 7.64
CA GLU A 49 13.48 -4.53 7.91
C GLU A 49 12.46 -5.55 7.43
N GLN A 50 11.70 -6.11 8.37
CA GLN A 50 10.63 -7.07 8.16
C GLN A 50 9.47 -6.71 9.09
N MET A 51 8.26 -6.81 8.56
CA MET A 51 7.03 -6.64 9.31
C MET A 51 6.88 -7.80 10.28
N ASP A 52 6.63 -7.48 11.55
CA ASP A 52 6.34 -8.50 12.55
C ASP A 52 4.90 -9.01 12.44
N ARG A 53 4.63 -10.15 13.10
CA ARG A 53 3.32 -10.79 13.03
C ARG A 53 2.21 -9.89 13.57
N LYS A 54 2.48 -9.15 14.65
CA LYS A 54 1.51 -8.26 15.30
C LYS A 54 1.05 -7.15 14.35
N THR A 55 1.98 -6.60 13.58
CA THR A 55 1.69 -5.58 12.57
C THR A 55 0.90 -6.17 11.40
N VAL A 56 1.21 -7.39 10.97
CA VAL A 56 0.39 -8.10 9.97
C VAL A 56 -1.05 -8.26 10.46
N ASP A 57 -1.24 -8.68 11.72
CA ASP A 57 -2.58 -8.82 12.29
C ASP A 57 -3.34 -7.49 12.32
N LEU A 58 -2.67 -6.39 12.67
CA LEU A 58 -3.25 -5.05 12.64
C LEU A 58 -3.66 -4.62 11.21
N VAL A 59 -2.84 -4.94 10.20
CA VAL A 59 -3.16 -4.66 8.79
C VAL A 59 -4.40 -5.43 8.34
N LEU A 60 -4.52 -6.70 8.73
CA LEU A 60 -5.67 -7.53 8.40
C LEU A 60 -6.94 -7.05 9.13
N GLU A 61 -6.81 -6.66 10.40
CA GLU A 61 -7.90 -6.07 11.16
C GLU A 61 -8.41 -4.79 10.48
N PHE A 62 -7.50 -3.87 10.12
CA PHE A 62 -7.84 -2.65 9.39
C PHE A 62 -8.54 -2.95 8.06
N TYR A 63 -8.03 -3.91 7.28
CA TYR A 63 -8.65 -4.29 6.02
C TYR A 63 -10.07 -4.82 6.24
N SER A 64 -10.29 -5.67 7.25
CA SER A 64 -11.62 -6.23 7.55
C SER A 64 -12.67 -5.18 7.94
N GLN A 65 -12.24 -4.05 8.52
CA GLN A 65 -13.11 -2.95 8.90
C GLN A 65 -13.46 -2.03 7.72
N THR A 66 -12.65 -2.03 6.66
CA THR A 66 -12.70 -1.03 5.57
C THR A 66 -13.04 -1.60 4.20
N SER A 67 -12.87 -2.91 3.99
CA SER A 67 -13.10 -3.56 2.70
C SER A 67 -14.59 -3.67 2.37
N ASP A 68 -14.94 -3.43 1.10
CA ASP A 68 -16.24 -3.79 0.53
C ASP A 68 -16.52 -5.29 0.82
N LYS A 69 -17.69 -5.58 1.40
CA LYS A 69 -18.11 -6.95 1.74
C LYS A 69 -18.52 -7.76 0.52
N ASN A 70 -18.48 -7.17 -0.67
CA ASN A 70 -18.77 -7.88 -1.90
C ASN A 70 -17.57 -8.77 -2.30
N PRO A 71 -17.72 -10.12 -2.34
CA PRO A 71 -16.62 -11.01 -2.66
C PRO A 71 -16.11 -10.74 -4.09
N ARG A 72 -14.83 -10.35 -4.21
CA ARG A 72 -14.20 -10.24 -5.52
C ARG A 72 -14.21 -11.61 -6.22
N PRO A 73 -14.42 -11.66 -7.55
CA PRO A 73 -14.32 -12.89 -8.30
C PRO A 73 -12.94 -13.53 -8.10
N ASP A 74 -12.92 -14.85 -7.97
CA ASP A 74 -11.73 -15.67 -7.69
C ASP A 74 -10.55 -15.30 -8.63
N TRP A 75 -9.53 -14.62 -8.09
CA TRP A 75 -8.33 -14.22 -8.83
C TRP A 75 -7.53 -15.42 -9.34
N ARG A 76 -7.76 -16.63 -8.81
CA ARG A 76 -7.14 -17.86 -9.32
C ARG A 76 -7.72 -18.27 -10.67
N ARG A 77 -8.97 -17.90 -10.98
CA ARG A 77 -9.62 -18.20 -12.28
C ARG A 77 -9.21 -17.28 -13.43
N SER A 78 -8.58 -16.13 -13.15
CA SER A 78 -8.16 -15.19 -14.21
C SER A 78 -6.77 -15.51 -14.79
N ARG A 79 -6.04 -16.47 -14.23
CA ARG A 79 -4.72 -16.91 -14.73
C ARG A 79 -4.78 -17.95 -15.86
N ASP A 80 -5.93 -18.55 -16.11
CA ASP A 80 -6.11 -19.66 -17.07
C ASP A 80 -6.42 -19.17 -18.50
N LYS A 81 -5.80 -18.06 -18.92
CA LYS A 81 -5.89 -17.52 -20.30
C LYS A 81 -4.52 -17.31 -20.93
N ARG A 82 -3.56 -18.19 -20.62
CA ARG A 82 -2.32 -18.35 -21.38
C ARG A 82 -2.08 -19.81 -21.68
#